data_AF-A0AAJ3R8Q4-F1
#
_entry.id   AF-A0AAJ3R8Q4-F1
#
_cell.length_a   1.000
_cell.length_b   1.000
_cell.length_c   1.000
_cell.angle_alpha   90.00
_cell.angle_beta   90.00
_cell.angle_gamma   90.00
#
_symmetry.space_group_name_H-M   'P 1'
#
loop_
_entity.id
_entity.type
_entity.pdbx_description
1 polymer ?
#
loop_
_entity_poly.entity_id
_entity_poly.type
_entity_poly.pdbx_seq_one_letter_code
_entity_poly.pdbx_strand_id
1 'polypeptide(L)' 'MFTNKKGIRIGLGLFIFLSIIQFTIGYIEGYYKSSTGNELLISGTWKTVLLDAPEGILVILGAIAL' A
#
# COMPACT_ATOMS: atom_id res chain seq x y z
N MET A 1 10.41 -19.42 23.65
CA MET A 1 9.34 -19.54 22.64
C MET A 1 8.47 -18.27 22.62
N PHE A 2 9.01 -17.11 22.24
CA PHE A 2 8.24 -15.85 22.15
C PHE A 2 8.81 -14.82 21.14
N THR A 3 9.87 -15.17 20.41
CA THR A 3 10.57 -14.25 19.48
C THR A 3 9.71 -13.91 18.25
N ASN A 4 8.84 -14.81 17.80
CA ASN A 4 8.01 -14.59 16.60
C ASN A 4 6.83 -13.62 16.79
N LYS A 5 6.34 -13.42 18.02
CA LYS A 5 5.15 -12.58 18.26
C LYS A 5 5.41 -11.10 17.97
N LYS A 6 6.66 -10.65 18.16
CA LYS A 6 7.09 -9.28 17.87
C LYS A 6 7.24 -9.05 16.36
N GLY A 7 7.84 -10.02 15.65
CA GLY A 7 7.99 -9.98 14.19
C GLY A 7 6.63 -9.96 13.47
N ILE A 8 5.71 -10.83 13.87
CA ILE A 8 4.34 -10.87 13.32
C ILE A 8 3.61 -9.54 13.57
N ARG A 9 3.73 -8.95 14.77
CA ARG A 9 3.08 -7.68 15.09
C ARG A 9 3.63 -6.51 14.25
N ILE A 10 4.94 -6.50 14.01
CA ILE A 10 5.60 -5.49 13.17
C ILE A 10 5.18 -5.67 11.71
N GLY A 11 5.20 -6.90 11.19
CA GLY A 11 4.76 -7.22 9.83
C GLY A 11 3.30 -6.87 9.59
N LEU A 12 2.41 -7.20 10.53
CA LEU A 12 0.99 -6.84 10.46
C LEU A 12 0.78 -5.31 10.51
N GLY A 13 1.53 -4.61 11.36
CA GLY A 13 1.48 -3.15 11.44
C GLY A 13 1.95 -2.49 10.14
N LEU A 14 3.02 -3.00 9.54
CA LEU A 14 3.52 -2.55 8.24
C LEU A 14 2.51 -2.82 7.13
N PHE A 15 1.90 -4.00 7.11
CA PHE A 15 0.85 -4.38 6.17
C PHE A 15 -0.33 -3.39 6.22
N ILE A 16 -0.88 -3.15 7.41
CA ILE A 16 -2.01 -2.23 7.60
C ILE A 16 -1.63 -0.81 7.16
N PHE A 17 -0.43 -0.34 7.50
CA PHE A 17 0.03 1.00 7.12
C PHE A 17 0.14 1.17 5.60
N LEU A 18 0.72 0.19 4.90
CA LEU A 18 0.86 0.21 3.44
C LEU A 18 -0.52 0.12 2.75
N SER A 19 -1.44 -0.70 3.26
CA SER A 19 -2.80 -0.78 2.73
C SER A 19 -3.56 0.54 2.85
N ILE A 20 -3.41 1.26 3.97
CA ILE A 20 -4.03 2.58 4.15
C ILE A 20 -3.46 3.58 3.13
N ILE A 21 -2.15 3.58 2.89
CA ILE A 21 -1.53 4.47 1.90
C ILE A 21 -2.08 4.20 0.50
N GLN A 22 -2.10 2.93 0.07
CA GLN A 22 -2.65 2.57 -1.24
C GLN A 22 -4.13 2.98 -1.38
N PHE A 23 -4.93 2.74 -0.34
CA PHE A 23 -6.33 3.13 -0.32
C PHE A 23 -6.52 4.65 -0.41
N THR A 24 -5.75 5.42 0.34
CA THR A 24 -5.81 6.89 0.31
C THR A 24 -5.41 7.43 -1.06
N ILE A 25 -4.39 6.88 -1.71
CA ILE A 25 -3.97 7.30 -3.05
C ILE A 25 -5.07 7.00 -4.07
N GLY A 26 -5.60 5.78 -4.08
CA GLY A 26 -6.70 5.41 -4.99
C GLY A 26 -7.95 6.25 -4.76
N TYR A 27 -8.25 6.59 -3.51
CA TYR A 27 -9.37 7.48 -3.17
C TYR A 27 -9.15 8.90 -3.71
N ILE A 28 -7.95 9.46 -3.55
CA ILE A 28 -7.60 10.79 -4.05
C ILE A 28 -7.61 10.81 -5.58
N GLU A 29 -7.07 9.78 -6.23
CA GLU A 29 -7.08 9.65 -7.69
C GLU A 29 -8.50 9.58 -8.24
N GLY A 30 -9.36 8.74 -7.65
CA GLY A 30 -10.77 8.62 -8.01
C GLY A 30 -11.54 9.92 -7.78
N TYR A 31 -11.33 10.59 -6.64
CA TYR A 31 -11.92 11.89 -6.34
C TYR A 31 -11.48 12.96 -7.34
N TYR A 32 -10.18 13.04 -7.64
CA TYR A 32 -9.63 14.00 -8.59
C TYR A 32 -10.21 13.79 -9.98
N LYS A 33 -10.28 12.54 -10.45
CA LYS A 33 -10.89 12.16 -11.72
C LYS A 33 -12.37 12.51 -11.78
N SER A 34 -13.11 12.26 -10.70
CA SER A 34 -14.53 12.61 -10.61
C SER A 34 -14.75 14.12 -10.56
N SER A 35 -13.85 14.88 -9.94
CA SER A 35 -14.05 16.33 -9.72
C SER A 35 -13.53 17.20 -10.86
N THR A 36 -12.50 16.75 -11.58
CA THR A 36 -11.86 17.55 -12.64
C THR A 36 -12.00 16.94 -14.03
N GLY A 37 -12.43 15.68 -14.13
CA GLY A 37 -12.46 14.93 -15.40
C GLY A 37 -11.08 14.51 -15.91
N ASN A 38 -10.00 14.89 -15.23
CA ASN A 38 -8.62 14.59 -15.59
C ASN A 38 -8.02 13.56 -14.63
N GLU A 39 -7.04 12.80 -15.12
CA GLU A 39 -6.29 11.87 -14.27
C GLU A 39 -5.24 12.60 -13.44
N LEU A 40 -5.08 12.18 -12.19
CA LEU A 40 -4.08 12.74 -11.30
C LEU A 40 -2.69 12.32 -11.81
N LEU A 41 -1.92 13.27 -12.36
CA LEU A 41 -0.58 13.01 -12.88
C LEU A 41 0.43 12.82 -11.73
N ILE A 42 0.42 11.64 -11.13
CA ILE A 42 1.52 11.17 -10.28
C ILE A 42 2.68 10.78 -11.19
N SER A 43 3.87 11.33 -10.94
CA SER A 43 5.05 10.95 -11.73
C SER A 43 5.31 9.44 -11.64
N GLY A 44 5.76 8.81 -12.72
CA GLY A 44 5.98 7.36 -12.77
C GLY A 44 6.85 6.83 -11.63
N THR A 45 7.85 7.61 -11.20
CA THR A 45 8.70 7.28 -10.05
C THR A 45 7.90 7.19 -8.74
N TRP A 46 6.97 8.11 -8.52
CA TRP A 46 6.11 8.11 -7.33
C TRP A 46 5.06 7.02 -7.40
N LYS A 47 4.55 6.68 -8.58
CA LYS A 47 3.65 5.54 -8.77
C LYS A 47 4.34 4.23 -8.38
N THR A 48 5.57 4.01 -8.85
CA THR A 48 6.31 2.79 -8.50
C THR A 48 6.68 2.72 -7.02
N VAL A 49 7.06 3.85 -6.41
CA VAL A 49 7.43 3.88 -4.98
C VAL A 49 6.21 3.76 -4.05
N LEU A 50 5.09 4.39 -4.41
CA LEU A 50 3.90 4.48 -3.54
C LEU A 50 2.84 3.41 -3.82
N LEU A 51 2.86 2.76 -4.99
CA LEU A 51 1.87 1.75 -5.36
C LEU A 51 2.53 0.39 -5.62
N ASP A 52 3.45 0.28 -6.58
CA ASP A 52 4.05 -1.02 -6.97
C ASP A 52 4.86 -1.65 -5.83
N ALA A 53 5.71 -0.88 -5.16
CA ALA A 53 6.53 -1.38 -4.06
C ALA A 53 5.70 -1.87 -2.86
N PRO A 54 4.70 -1.12 -2.34
CA PRO A 54 3.80 -1.61 -1.32
C PRO A 54 2.99 -2.82 -1.78
N GLU A 55 2.48 -2.85 -3.01
CA GLU A 55 1.71 -3.98 -3.53
C GLU A 55 2.54 -5.27 -3.52
N GLY A 56 3.77 -5.22 -4.01
CA GLY A 56 4.69 -6.35 -3.97
C GLY A 56 4.99 -6.83 -2.54
N ILE A 57 5.18 -5.91 -1.60
CA ILE A 57 5.40 -6.24 -0.19
C ILE A 57 4.15 -6.88 0.43
N LEU A 58 2.96 -6.37 0.14
CA LEU A 58 1.68 -6.91 0.62
C LEU A 58 1.43 -8.32 0.07
N VAL A 59 1.75 -8.57 -1.21
CA VAL A 59 1.63 -9.89 -1.85
C VAL A 59 2.56 -10.90 -1.17
N ILE A 60 3.82 -10.52 -0.92
CA ILE A 60 4.79 -11.40 -0.25
C ILE A 60 4.35 -11.68 1.20
N LEU A 61 3.89 -10.66 1.93
CA LEU A 61 3.38 -10.82 3.30
C LEU A 61 2.13 -11.71 3.34
N GLY A 62 1.22 -11.56 2.38
CA GLY A 62 0.05 -12.42 2.23
C GLY A 62 0.43 -13.87 1.93
N ALA A 63 1.41 -14.10 1.06
CA ALA A 63 1.91 -15.43 0.73
C ALA A 63 2.62 -16.12 1.91
N ILE A 64 3.29 -15.38 2.79
CA ILE A 64 3.92 -15.92 4.01
C ILE A 64 2.87 -16.25 5.10
N ALA A 65 1.71 -15.59 5.05
CA ALA A 65 0.64 -15.79 6.02
C ALA A 65 -0.29 -16.98 5.70
N LEU A 66 -0.27 -17.48 4.45
CA LEU A 66 -1.03 -18.64 3.98
C LEU A 66 -0.28 -19.95 4.27
#